data_AF-A0A9D2UHB9-F1
#
_entry.id   AF-A0A9D2UHB9-F1
#
_cell.length_a   1.000
_cell.length_b   1.000
_cell.length_c   1.000
_cell.angle_alpha   90.00
_cell.angle_beta   90.00
_cell.angle_gamma   90.00
#
_symmetry.space_group_name_H-M   'P 1'
#
loop_
_entity.id
_entity.type
_entity.pdbx_description
1 polymer ?
#
loop_
_entity_poly.entity_id
_entity_poly.type
_entity_poly.pdbx_seq_one_letter_code
_entity_poly.pdbx_strand_id
1 'polypeptide(L)'
;RPILLIAGIANPAPLIQRVKAISDNVTVKTYGDHHRFTNTDLRDIAATFDRMHGDDKLVITTEKDAARLRPAMQVIGHIAGRIYALPVEVRFLLGQEQEFNDIIIRHVRKNK
;
A
#
# COMPACT_ATOMS: atom_id res chain seq x y z
N ARG A 1 -8.75 -2.74 -16.38
CA ARG A 1 -7.69 -1.71 -16.42
C ARG A 1 -6.38 -2.33 -15.94
N PRO A 2 -5.25 -2.20 -16.64
CA PRO A 2 -3.99 -2.79 -16.17
C PRO A 2 -3.52 -2.11 -14.88
N ILE A 3 -3.15 -2.89 -13.87
CA ILE A 3 -2.72 -2.41 -12.56
C ILE A 3 -1.34 -2.97 -12.22
N LEU A 4 -0.42 -2.10 -11.82
CA LEU A 4 0.80 -2.46 -11.12
C LEU A 4 0.57 -2.31 -9.62
N LEU A 5 0.49 -3.43 -8.90
CA LEU A 5 0.38 -3.44 -7.45
C LEU A 5 1.77 -3.49 -6.82
N ILE A 6 2.08 -2.52 -5.95
CA ILE A 6 3.27 -2.49 -5.11
C ILE A 6 2.86 -2.75 -3.67
N ALA A 7 3.55 -3.67 -2.99
CA ALA A 7 3.29 -3.97 -1.58
C ALA A 7 4.58 -4.28 -0.81
N GLY A 8 4.90 -3.45 0.18
CA GLY A 8 6.05 -3.59 1.09
C GLY A 8 5.60 -3.82 2.54
N ILE A 9 4.67 -4.77 2.71
CA ILE A 9 4.02 -5.11 3.98
C ILE A 9 4.20 -6.59 4.32
N ALA A 10 4.13 -6.94 5.59
CA ALA A 10 4.37 -8.31 6.08
C ALA A 10 3.51 -9.39 5.40
N ASN A 11 2.24 -9.10 5.10
CA ASN A 11 1.35 -10.04 4.39
C ASN A 11 0.61 -9.34 3.23
N PRO A 12 1.13 -9.42 2.00
CA PRO A 12 0.50 -8.80 0.83
C PRO A 12 -0.65 -9.64 0.23
N ALA A 13 -0.83 -10.90 0.65
CA ALA A 13 -1.75 -11.82 -0.03
C ALA A 13 -3.22 -11.34 -0.07
N PRO A 14 -3.81 -10.83 1.05
CA PRO A 14 -5.18 -10.31 1.03
C PRO A 14 -5.34 -9.11 0.10
N LEU A 15 -4.32 -8.24 0.05
CA LEU A 15 -4.32 -7.07 -0.82
C LEU A 15 -4.26 -7.47 -2.30
N ILE A 16 -3.39 -8.42 -2.65
CA ILE A 16 -3.29 -8.98 -4.01
C ILE A 16 -4.64 -9.56 -4.44
N GLN A 17 -5.28 -10.36 -3.57
CA GLN A 17 -6.59 -10.93 -3.85
C GLN A 17 -7.64 -9.86 -4.10
N ARG A 18 -7.68 -8.82 -3.26
CA ARG A 18 -8.63 -7.70 -3.40
C ARG A 18 -8.45 -6.95 -4.72
N VAL A 19 -7.21 -6.68 -5.13
CA VAL A 19 -6.92 -5.96 -6.38
C VAL A 19 -7.25 -6.83 -7.60
N LYS A 20 -6.93 -8.12 -7.57
CA LYS A 20 -7.31 -9.08 -8.63
C LYS A 20 -8.81 -9.25 -8.77
N ALA A 21 -9.58 -9.06 -7.71
CA ALA A 21 -11.05 -9.06 -7.79
C ALA A 21 -11.63 -7.82 -8.49
N ILE A 22 -10.83 -6.76 -8.68
CA ILE A 22 -11.26 -5.49 -9.31
C ILE A 22 -10.76 -5.41 -10.76
N SER A 23 -9.66 -6.10 -11.08
CA SER A 23 -9.10 -6.13 -12.43
C SER A 23 -8.46 -7.47 -12.76
N ASP A 24 -8.70 -7.95 -13.98
CA ASP A 24 -8.11 -9.19 -14.50
C ASP A 24 -6.66 -9.03 -14.98
N ASN A 25 -6.15 -7.80 -15.05
CA ASN A 25 -4.78 -7.50 -15.49
C ASN A 25 -3.99 -6.83 -14.36
N VAL A 26 -3.35 -7.64 -13.52
CA VAL A 26 -2.58 -7.18 -12.36
C VAL A 26 -1.16 -7.73 -12.41
N THR A 27 -0.20 -6.84 -12.51
CA THR A 27 1.23 -7.12 -12.27
C THR A 27 1.54 -6.79 -10.81
N VAL A 28 2.24 -7.67 -10.09
CA VAL A 28 2.52 -7.49 -8.65
C VAL A 28 4.01 -7.40 -8.41
N LYS A 29 4.45 -6.42 -7.62
CA LYS A 29 5.79 -6.31 -7.04
C LYS A 29 5.70 -6.27 -5.52
N THR A 30 6.17 -7.32 -4.87
CA THR A 30 6.22 -7.43 -3.42
C THR A 30 7.63 -7.15 -2.90
N TYR A 31 7.72 -6.48 -1.77
CA TYR A 31 8.94 -6.19 -1.04
C TYR A 31 8.79 -6.65 0.41
N GLY A 32 9.92 -6.77 1.12
CA GLY A 32 9.90 -7.09 2.55
C GLY A 32 9.15 -6.04 3.36
N ASP A 33 8.71 -6.42 4.57
CA ASP A 33 8.13 -5.42 5.46
C ASP A 33 9.15 -4.32 5.77
N HIS A 34 8.66 -3.10 5.91
CA HIS A 34 9.50 -1.92 6.14
C HIS A 34 10.52 -1.61 5.02
N HIS A 35 10.29 -2.11 3.79
CA HIS A 35 11.21 -1.90 2.68
C HIS A 35 11.50 -0.41 2.44
N ARG A 36 12.79 -0.08 2.35
CA ARG A 36 13.24 1.24 1.91
C ARG A 36 13.42 1.20 0.41
N PHE A 37 12.52 1.85 -0.32
CA PHE A 37 12.58 1.92 -1.78
C PHE A 37 13.86 2.63 -2.22
N THR A 38 14.71 1.89 -2.93
CA THR A 38 15.95 2.40 -3.52
C THR A 38 15.69 2.98 -4.91
N ASN A 39 16.63 3.76 -5.43
CA ASN A 39 16.55 4.25 -6.82
C ASN A 39 16.50 3.10 -7.85
N THR A 40 17.13 1.97 -7.54
CA THR A 40 17.07 0.77 -8.39
C THR A 40 15.66 0.18 -8.40
N ASP A 41 15.02 0.05 -7.24
CA ASP A 41 13.63 -0.42 -7.14
C ASP A 41 12.70 0.47 -7.94
N LEU A 42 12.88 1.79 -7.85
CA LEU A 42 12.06 2.77 -8.56
C LEU A 42 12.20 2.69 -10.07
N ARG A 43 13.43 2.55 -10.58
CA ARG A 43 13.65 2.34 -12.02
C ARG A 43 13.00 1.05 -12.50
N ASP A 44 13.08 -0.01 -11.71
CA ASP A 44 12.45 -1.29 -12.01
C ASP A 44 10.90 -1.19 -11.97
N ILE A 45 10.33 -0.46 -11.01
CA ILE A 45 8.90 -0.14 -10.94
C ILE A 45 8.45 0.61 -12.20
N ALA A 46 9.16 1.68 -12.59
CA ALA A 46 8.84 2.45 -13.79
C ALA A 46 8.96 1.60 -15.06
N ALA A 47 10.06 0.88 -15.23
CA ALA A 47 10.23 -0.01 -16.38
C ALA A 47 9.16 -1.11 -16.44
N THR A 48 8.70 -1.62 -15.29
CA THR A 48 7.59 -2.57 -15.22
C THR A 48 6.28 -1.91 -15.69
N PHE A 49 5.99 -0.70 -15.21
CA PHE A 49 4.81 0.06 -15.61
C PHE A 49 4.79 0.38 -17.11
N ASP A 50 5.94 0.76 -17.68
CA ASP A 50 6.07 1.10 -19.09
C ASP A 50 5.82 -0.11 -20.00
N ARG A 51 6.34 -1.29 -19.62
CA ARG A 51 6.16 -2.54 -20.35
C ARG A 51 4.72 -3.07 -20.36
N MET A 52 3.89 -2.69 -19.40
CA MET A 52 2.49 -3.13 -19.38
C MET A 52 1.74 -2.55 -20.59
N HIS A 53 0.77 -3.29 -21.15
CA HIS A 53 -0.02 -2.80 -22.29
C HIS A 53 -1.31 -2.07 -21.82
N GLY A 54 -1.75 -1.07 -22.57
CA GLY A 54 -2.99 -0.30 -22.35
C GLY A 54 -2.76 1.18 -21.98
N ASP A 55 -3.72 2.05 -22.22
CA ASP A 55 -3.55 3.51 -22.06
C ASP A 55 -3.93 4.02 -20.64
N ASP A 56 -4.79 3.27 -19.94
CA ASP A 56 -5.33 3.61 -18.62
C ASP A 56 -4.73 2.71 -17.52
N LYS A 57 -3.39 2.64 -17.50
CA LYS A 57 -2.61 1.90 -16.50
C LYS A 57 -2.46 2.70 -15.21
N LEU A 58 -2.54 1.99 -14.08
CA LEU A 58 -2.44 2.56 -12.74
C LEU A 58 -1.41 1.82 -11.90
N VAL A 59 -0.79 2.54 -10.97
CA VAL A 59 -0.01 1.95 -9.87
C VAL A 59 -0.84 2.05 -8.61
N ILE A 60 -1.03 0.92 -7.92
CA ILE A 60 -1.71 0.86 -6.63
C ILE A 60 -0.71 0.43 -5.57
N THR A 61 -0.75 1.08 -4.41
CA THR A 61 0.09 0.75 -3.24
C THR A 61 -0.70 0.96 -1.95
N THR A 62 -0.13 0.61 -0.80
CA THR A 62 -0.70 0.98 0.51
C THR A 62 -0.32 2.42 0.90
N GLU A 63 -1.10 3.07 1.77
CA GLU A 63 -0.74 4.38 2.33
C GLU A 63 0.64 4.37 3.05
N LYS A 64 0.95 3.29 3.76
CA LYS A 64 2.24 3.10 4.43
C LYS A 64 3.40 3.07 3.43
N ASP A 65 3.26 2.34 2.34
CA ASP A 65 4.30 2.26 1.30
C ASP A 65 4.38 3.55 0.48
N ALA A 66 3.25 4.18 0.18
CA ALA A 66 3.22 5.50 -0.45
C ALA A 66 4.03 6.52 0.36
N ALA A 67 3.92 6.49 1.69
CA ALA A 67 4.71 7.35 2.55
C ALA A 67 6.22 7.17 2.41
N ARG A 68 6.67 5.94 2.16
CA ARG A 68 8.08 5.59 1.92
C ARG A 68 8.54 5.86 0.50
N LEU A 69 7.62 5.79 -0.48
CA LEU A 69 7.90 6.12 -1.87
C LEU A 69 8.11 7.63 -2.06
N ARG A 70 7.33 8.48 -1.38
CA ARG A 70 7.32 9.95 -1.56
C ARG A 70 8.70 10.61 -1.69
N PRO A 71 9.67 10.37 -0.79
CA PRO A 71 10.99 11.01 -0.88
C PRO A 71 11.76 10.63 -2.15
N ALA A 72 11.46 9.47 -2.72
CA ALA A 72 12.19 8.87 -3.82
C ALA A 72 11.41 8.98 -5.16
N MET A 73 10.18 9.52 -5.16
CA MET A 73 9.31 9.66 -6.34
C MET A 73 9.90 10.56 -7.45
N GLN A 74 10.88 11.41 -7.14
CA GLN A 74 11.57 12.24 -8.15
C GLN A 74 12.18 11.40 -9.29
N VAL A 75 12.59 10.15 -8.99
CA VAL A 75 13.16 9.21 -9.98
C VAL A 75 12.13 8.75 -11.00
N ILE A 76 10.84 8.77 -10.64
CA ILE A 76 9.74 8.20 -11.44
C ILE A 76 8.64 9.23 -11.71
N GLY A 77 9.03 10.51 -11.86
CA GLY A 77 8.10 11.63 -12.00
C GLY A 77 7.06 11.47 -13.11
N HIS A 78 7.40 10.80 -14.22
CA HIS A 78 6.48 10.58 -15.34
C HIS A 78 5.30 9.65 -15.02
N ILE A 79 5.45 8.75 -14.03
CA ILE A 79 4.34 7.89 -13.54
C ILE A 79 3.72 8.38 -12.24
N ALA A 80 4.26 9.43 -11.62
CA ALA A 80 3.81 9.91 -10.30
C ALA A 80 2.30 10.22 -10.26
N GLY A 81 1.75 10.80 -11.33
CA GLY A 81 0.31 11.08 -11.46
C GLY A 81 -0.58 9.83 -11.68
N ARG A 82 0.01 8.64 -11.74
CA ARG A 82 -0.68 7.34 -11.88
C ARG A 82 -0.57 6.48 -10.62
N ILE A 83 0.06 6.98 -9.55
CA ILE A 83 0.21 6.26 -8.29
C ILE A 83 -0.92 6.61 -7.33
N TYR A 84 -1.63 5.58 -6.86
CA TYR A 84 -2.74 5.70 -5.93
C TYR A 84 -2.47 4.86 -4.68
N ALA A 85 -2.69 5.47 -3.52
CA ALA A 85 -2.58 4.78 -2.23
C ALA A 85 -3.96 4.31 -1.78
N LEU A 86 -4.06 3.04 -1.42
CA LEU A 86 -5.22 2.51 -0.72
C LEU A 86 -5.18 2.93 0.75
N PRO A 87 -6.27 3.52 1.27
CA PRO A 87 -6.35 3.90 2.68
C PRO A 87 -6.31 2.65 3.56
N VAL A 88 -5.71 2.80 4.75
CA VAL A 88 -5.68 1.75 5.76
C VAL A 88 -6.57 2.17 6.92
N GLU A 89 -7.63 1.40 7.20
CA GLU A 89 -8.53 1.63 8.33
C GLU A 89 -8.37 0.54 9.38
N VAL A 90 -8.42 0.93 10.65
CA VAL A 90 -8.52 0.00 11.78
C VAL A 90 -9.97 -0.03 12.23
N ARG A 91 -10.50 -1.24 12.44
CA ARG A 91 -11.84 -1.43 13.01
C ARG A 91 -11.76 -2.51 14.07
N PHE A 92 -12.39 -2.25 15.21
CA PHE A 92 -12.62 -3.28 16.21
C PHE A 92 -13.78 -4.16 15.75
N LEU A 93 -13.59 -5.47 15.82
CA LEU A 93 -14.62 -6.42 15.43
C LEU A 93 -15.66 -6.54 16.54
N LEU A 94 -16.86 -7.03 16.19
CA LEU A 94 -17.93 -7.38 17.13
C LEU A 94 -18.38 -6.23 18.07
N GLY A 95 -18.19 -4.97 17.66
CA GLY A 95 -18.55 -3.82 18.49
C GLY A 95 -17.69 -3.64 19.75
N GLN A 96 -16.53 -4.29 19.83
CA GLN A 96 -15.66 -4.28 21.02
C GLN A 96 -14.83 -2.99 21.20
N GLU A 97 -15.03 -1.99 20.35
CA GLU A 97 -14.30 -0.72 20.43
C GLU A 97 -14.48 -0.03 21.79
N GLN A 98 -15.72 0.01 22.29
CA GLN A 98 -16.01 0.64 23.57
C GLN A 98 -15.32 -0.09 24.74
N GLU A 99 -15.35 -1.42 24.72
CA GLU A 99 -14.72 -2.24 25.75
C GLU A 99 -13.20 -2.04 25.77
N PHE A 100 -12.56 -2.03 24.60
CA PHE A 100 -11.13 -1.73 24.46
C PHE A 100 -10.82 -0.33 25.03
N ASN A 101 -11.59 0.68 24.65
CA ASN A 101 -11.40 2.06 25.12
C ASN A 101 -11.54 2.17 26.65
N ASP A 102 -12.53 1.50 27.24
CA ASP A 102 -12.77 1.51 28.67
C ASP A 102 -11.60 0.88 29.45
N ILE A 103 -11.01 -0.20 28.93
CA ILE A 103 -9.81 -0.84 29.51
C ILE A 103 -8.64 0.15 29.55
N ILE A 104 -8.36 0.82 28.43
CA ILE A 104 -7.25 1.78 28.32
C ILE A 104 -7.47 2.98 29.25
N ILE A 105 -8.66 3.58 29.22
CA ILE A 105 -8.98 4.75 30.06
C ILE A 105 -8.87 4.41 31.55
N ARG A 106 -9.40 3.26 31.96
CA ARG A 106 -9.32 2.81 33.36
C ARG A 106 -7.88 2.58 33.80
N HIS A 107 -7.05 1.99 32.94
CA HIS A 107 -5.64 1.74 33.25
C HIS A 107 -4.86 3.04 33.45
N VAL A 108 -5.02 4.02 32.54
CA VAL A 108 -4.34 5.33 32.63
C VAL A 108 -4.77 6.10 33.89
N ARG A 109 -6.06 6.03 34.27
CA ARG A 109 -6.57 6.70 35.48
C ARG A 109 -6.10 6.05 36.78
N LYS A 110 -5.91 4.73 36.81
CA LYS A 110 -5.48 3.99 38.01
C LYS A 110 -3.98 4.09 38.30
N ASN A 111 -3.16 4.35 37.29
CA ASN A 111 -1.69 4.43 37.42
C ASN A 111 -1.19 5.88 37.35
N LYS A 112 -1.96 6.81 37.93
CA LYS A 112 -1.49 8.16 38.23
C LYS A 112 -0.70 8.19 39.54
#